data_AF-A0A200Q819-F1
#
_entry.id   AF-A0A200Q819-F1
#
_cell.length_a   1.000
_cell.length_b   1.000
_cell.length_c   1.000
_cell.angle_alpha   90.00
_cell.angle_beta   90.00
_cell.angle_gamma   90.00
#
_symmetry.space_group_name_H-M   'P 1'
#
loop_
_entity.id
_entity.type
_entity.pdbx_description
1 polymer ?
#
loop_
_entity_poly.entity_id
_entity_poly.type
_entity_poly.pdbx_seq_one_letter_code
_entity_poly.pdbx_strand_id
1 'polypeptide(L)'
;MVITMQFVLPSKYTNAEATPKPIDERVIIKEEGERKYGVVRFSGVATDVKWLEETVEKLKKSLEKDGHMVIGEFLLVRYNPPWNLPLFRANEIMIPIQ
;
A
#
# COMPACT_ATOMS: atom_id res chain seq x y z
N MET A 1 -9.70 -2.85 -13.94
CA MET A 1 -8.80 -2.32 -12.89
C MET A 1 -7.40 -2.84 -13.19
N VAL A 2 -6.43 -1.96 -13.40
CA VAL A 2 -5.03 -2.36 -13.54
C VAL A 2 -4.45 -2.45 -12.14
N ILE A 3 -3.86 -3.59 -11.78
CA ILE A 3 -3.23 -3.80 -10.49
C ILE A 3 -1.72 -3.71 -10.68
N THR A 4 -1.07 -2.78 -9.97
CA THR A 4 0.38 -2.69 -9.93
C THR A 4 0.87 -3.22 -8.59
N MET A 5 1.75 -4.21 -8.64
CA MET A 5 2.47 -4.69 -7.46
C MET A 5 3.74 -3.87 -7.28
N GLN A 6 4.03 -3.45 -6.06
CA GLN A 6 5.22 -2.67 -5.74
C GLN A 6 5.96 -3.30 -4.55
N PHE A 7 7.28 -3.11 -4.55
CA PHE A 7 8.17 -3.56 -3.49
C PHE A 7 9.05 -2.40 -3.06
N VAL A 8 9.31 -2.30 -1.76
CA VAL A 8 10.24 -1.31 -1.22
C VAL A 8 11.64 -1.92 -1.26
N LEU A 9 12.59 -1.17 -1.81
CA LEU A 9 13.98 -1.60 -1.88
C LEU A 9 14.68 -1.40 -0.52
N PRO A 10 15.66 -2.26 -0.17
CA PRO A 10 16.46 -2.07 1.03
C PRO A 10 17.21 -0.74 1.03
N SER A 11 17.42 -0.17 2.22
CA SER A 11 18.01 1.16 2.42
C SER A 11 19.42 1.38 1.86
N LYS A 12 20.14 0.30 1.51
CA LYS A 12 21.45 0.39 0.83
C LYS A 12 21.35 0.99 -0.58
N TYR A 13 20.16 0.97 -1.19
CA TYR A 13 19.90 1.58 -2.48
C TYR A 13 19.31 2.98 -2.25
N THR A 14 20.13 4.00 -2.44
CA THR A 14 19.79 5.38 -2.07
C THR A 14 19.06 6.16 -3.17
N ASN A 15 19.17 5.71 -4.42
CA ASN A 15 18.51 6.29 -5.59
C ASN A 15 18.30 5.20 -6.66
N ALA A 16 17.55 5.50 -7.72
CA ALA A 16 17.26 4.56 -8.79
C ALA A 16 18.52 4.09 -9.52
N GLU A 17 19.52 4.94 -9.70
CA GLU A 17 20.77 4.60 -10.39
C GLU A 17 21.62 3.57 -9.62
N ALA A 18 21.54 3.57 -8.29
CA ALA A 18 22.24 2.64 -7.41
C ALA A 18 21.62 1.23 -7.40
N THR A 19 20.44 1.05 -8.02
CA THR A 19 19.73 -0.22 -8.02
C THR A 19 20.11 -1.10 -9.21
N PRO A 20 20.16 -2.44 -9.05
CA PRO A 20 20.36 -3.34 -10.17
C PRO A 20 19.25 -3.17 -11.21
N LYS A 21 19.64 -3.06 -12.48
CA LYS A 21 18.67 -2.94 -13.58
C LYS A 21 17.80 -4.20 -13.66
N PRO A 22 16.47 -4.06 -13.64
CA PRO A 22 15.57 -5.19 -13.86
C PRO A 22 15.80 -5.78 -15.24
N ILE A 23 15.72 -7.11 -15.33
CA ILE A 23 15.84 -7.85 -16.61
C ILE A 23 14.51 -7.82 -17.37
N ASP A 24 13.39 -7.71 -16.64
CA ASP A 24 12.05 -7.62 -17.20
C ASP A 24 11.65 -6.15 -17.35
N GLU A 25 11.35 -5.72 -18.57
CA GLU A 25 11.00 -4.33 -18.90
C GLU A 25 9.69 -3.85 -18.24
N ARG A 26 8.84 -4.78 -17.76
CA ARG A 26 7.62 -4.45 -17.00
C ARG A 26 7.93 -3.99 -15.58
N VAL A 27 9.13 -4.28 -15.08
CA VAL A 27 9.58 -3.87 -13.75
C VAL A 27 10.34 -2.56 -13.89
N ILE A 28 9.73 -1.49 -13.39
CA ILE A 28 10.33 -0.16 -13.37
C ILE A 28 10.75 0.21 -11.96
N ILE A 29 11.89 0.89 -11.84
CA ILE A 29 12.34 1.48 -10.58
C ILE A 29 11.77 2.90 -10.51
N LYS A 30 11.15 3.24 -9.37
CA LYS A 30 10.56 4.54 -9.14
C LYS A 30 11.06 5.10 -7.83
N GLU A 31 11.55 6.33 -7.87
CA GLU A 31 11.81 7.10 -6.65
C GLU A 31 10.50 7.67 -6.14
N GLU A 32 10.22 7.40 -4.87
CA GLU A 32 9.03 7.88 -4.18
C GLU A 32 9.48 8.80 -3.05
N GLY A 33 9.01 10.04 -3.08
CA GLY A 33 9.27 11.01 -2.03
C GLY A 33 8.48 10.73 -0.74
N GLU A 34 8.69 11.57 0.27
CA GLU A 34 7.93 11.50 1.51
C GLU A 34 6.43 11.72 1.27
N ARG A 35 5.60 10.95 1.96
CA ARG A 35 4.15 10.99 1.86
C ARG A 35 3.51 10.75 3.22
N LYS A 36 2.35 11.36 3.44
CA LYS A 36 1.47 11.07 4.56
C LYS A 36 0.35 10.15 4.12
N TYR A 37 -0.06 9.26 5.00
CA TYR A 37 -1.15 8.32 4.74
C TYR A 37 -2.10 8.27 5.92
N GLY A 38 -3.40 8.23 5.61
CA GLY A 38 -4.39 7.66 6.51
C GLY A 38 -4.32 6.14 6.42
N VAL A 39 -4.32 5.44 7.56
CA VAL A 39 -4.08 3.99 7.62
C VAL A 39 -5.13 3.30 8.46
N VAL A 40 -5.64 2.19 7.96
CA VAL A 40 -6.39 1.21 8.76
C VAL A 40 -5.66 -0.13 8.74
N ARG A 41 -5.40 -0.66 9.93
CA ARG A 41 -4.77 -1.97 10.13
C ARG A 41 -5.82 -3.05 10.33
N PHE A 42 -5.60 -4.23 9.75
CA PHE A 42 -6.49 -5.37 9.89
C PHE A 42 -5.73 -6.70 9.82
N SER A 43 -6.38 -7.77 10.29
CA SER A 43 -5.91 -9.15 10.22
C SER A 43 -6.71 -9.97 9.21
N GLY A 44 -6.21 -11.15 8.85
CA GLY A 44 -6.92 -12.08 7.97
C GLY A 44 -6.47 -12.02 6.51
N VAL A 45 -7.40 -12.36 5.62
CA VAL A 45 -7.16 -12.46 4.16
C VAL A 45 -7.90 -11.34 3.45
N ALA A 46 -7.21 -10.62 2.57
CA ALA A 46 -7.78 -9.54 1.76
C ALA A 46 -8.24 -10.05 0.38
N THR A 47 -9.11 -11.06 0.33
CA THR A 47 -9.63 -11.64 -0.93
C THR A 47 -11.02 -11.13 -1.30
N ASP A 48 -11.75 -10.56 -0.35
CA ASP A 48 -13.09 -10.02 -0.60
C ASP A 48 -12.98 -8.56 -1.07
N VAL A 49 -13.29 -8.34 -2.35
CA VAL A 49 -13.25 -7.01 -2.99
C VAL A 49 -14.29 -6.07 -2.38
N LYS A 50 -15.49 -6.58 -2.06
CA LYS A 50 -16.55 -5.74 -1.51
C LYS A 50 -16.18 -5.25 -0.11
N TRP A 51 -15.65 -6.13 0.72
CA TRP A 51 -15.15 -5.76 2.05
C TRP A 51 -14.02 -4.72 1.97
N LEU A 52 -13.11 -4.87 0.99
CA LEU A 52 -12.02 -3.93 0.76
C LEU A 52 -12.56 -2.55 0.38
N GLU A 53 -13.46 -2.47 -0.59
CA GLU A 53 -14.10 -1.22 -1.03
C GLU A 53 -14.85 -0.53 0.10
N GLU A 54 -15.62 -1.27 0.89
CA GLU A 54 -16.33 -0.73 2.06
C GLU A 54 -15.37 -0.18 3.12
N THR A 55 -14.22 -0.84 3.32
CA THR A 55 -13.21 -0.41 4.30
C THR A 55 -12.49 0.85 3.83
N VAL A 56 -12.15 0.92 2.54
CA VAL A 56 -11.59 2.12 1.90
C VAL A 56 -12.55 3.30 2.06
N GLU A 57 -13.83 3.11 1.77
CA GLU A 57 -14.85 4.16 1.88
C GLU A 57 -15.04 4.66 3.31
N LYS A 58 -15.03 3.75 4.30
CA LYS A 58 -15.07 4.12 5.72
C LYS A 58 -13.84 4.94 6.14
N LEU A 59 -12.65 4.55 5.67
CA LEU A 59 -11.43 5.30 5.94
C LEU A 59 -11.48 6.70 5.32
N LYS A 60 -11.90 6.84 4.05
CA LYS A 60 -12.07 8.15 3.40
C LYS A 60 -12.99 9.07 4.19
N LYS A 61 -14.17 8.59 4.57
CA LYS A 61 -15.13 9.36 5.39
C LYS A 61 -14.57 9.80 6.73
N SER A 62 -13.77 8.94 7.36
CA SER A 62 -13.15 9.26 8.66
C SER A 62 -12.08 10.35 8.49
N LEU A 63 -11.24 10.23 7.45
CA LEU A 63 -10.23 11.23 7.11
C LEU A 63 -10.85 12.60 6.78
N GLU A 64 -11.89 12.62 5.94
CA GLU A 64 -12.60 13.85 5.58
C GLU A 64 -13.24 14.53 6.79
N LYS A 65 -13.85 13.74 7.68
CA LYS A 65 -14.44 14.24 8.94
C LYS A 65 -13.39 14.88 9.84
N ASP A 66 -12.18 14.32 9.86
CA ASP A 66 -11.06 14.82 10.67
C ASP A 66 -10.27 15.94 9.97
N GLY A 67 -10.72 16.38 8.77
CA GLY A 67 -10.11 17.50 8.03
C GLY A 67 -8.92 17.12 7.15
N HIS A 68 -8.69 15.82 6.91
CA HIS A 68 -7.64 15.34 6.02
C HIS A 68 -8.16 15.18 4.59
N MET A 69 -7.50 15.83 3.63
CA MET A 69 -7.81 15.70 2.21
C MET A 69 -7.13 14.46 1.61
N VAL A 70 -7.91 13.59 0.99
CA VAL A 70 -7.41 12.43 0.23
C VAL A 70 -6.88 12.90 -1.13
N ILE A 71 -5.66 12.51 -1.48
CA ILE A 71 -4.96 13.00 -2.69
C ILE A 71 -4.59 11.90 -3.70
N GLY A 72 -5.17 10.70 -3.57
CA GLY A 72 -4.89 9.61 -4.49
C GLY A 72 -5.58 8.29 -4.15
N GLU A 73 -5.21 7.26 -4.91
CA GLU A 73 -5.72 5.90 -4.78
C GLU A 73 -5.19 5.20 -3.52
N PHE A 74 -5.94 4.22 -3.04
CA PHE A 74 -5.54 3.42 -1.88
C PHE A 74 -4.45 2.40 -2.24
N LEU A 75 -3.68 2.00 -1.23
CA LEU A 75 -2.70 0.92 -1.30
C LEU A 75 -3.12 -0.20 -0.35
N LEU A 76 -3.04 -1.45 -0.83
CA LEU A 76 -3.14 -2.63 0.03
C LEU A 76 -1.74 -3.11 0.38
N VAL A 77 -1.36 -2.97 1.66
CA VAL A 77 -0.02 -3.32 2.15
C VAL A 77 -0.09 -4.61 2.94
N ARG A 78 0.74 -5.58 2.54
CA ARG A 78 0.77 -6.93 3.12
C ARG A 78 2.20 -7.26 3.53
N TYR A 79 2.41 -7.39 4.84
CA TYR A 79 3.75 -7.59 5.40
C TYR A 79 4.11 -9.06 5.54
N ASN A 80 3.11 -9.92 5.75
CA ASN A 80 3.34 -11.32 6.07
C ASN A 80 3.25 -12.22 4.84
N PRO A 81 4.04 -13.31 4.84
CA PRO A 81 4.00 -14.30 3.78
C PRO A 81 2.68 -15.10 3.79
N PRO A 82 2.34 -15.76 2.68
CA PRO A 82 1.07 -16.48 2.53
C PRO A 82 0.91 -17.68 3.48
N TRP A 83 2.01 -18.23 4.03
CA TRP A 83 1.97 -19.34 4.98
C TRP A 83 1.73 -18.91 6.44
N ASN A 84 1.77 -17.61 6.76
CA ASN A 84 1.40 -17.15 8.10
C ASN A 84 -0.10 -17.39 8.35
N LEU A 85 -0.44 -17.85 9.55
CA LEU A 85 -1.83 -18.02 9.97
C LEU A 85 -2.61 -16.69 9.79
N PRO A 86 -3.80 -16.70 9.17
CA PRO A 86 -4.53 -15.49 8.82
C PRO A 86 -4.75 -14.53 9.99
N LEU A 87 -5.05 -15.06 11.18
CA LEU A 87 -5.28 -14.28 12.40
C LEU A 87 -4.04 -13.49 12.85
N PHE A 88 -2.83 -13.93 12.47
CA PHE A 88 -1.57 -13.27 12.83
C PHE A 88 -0.97 -12.44 11.70
N ARG A 89 -1.72 -12.23 10.61
CA ARG A 89 -1.27 -11.32 9.54
C ARG A 89 -1.53 -9.88 9.95
N ALA A 90 -0.53 -9.04 9.77
CA ALA A 90 -0.66 -7.59 9.74
C ALA A 90 -0.81 -7.18 8.27
N ASN A 91 -1.95 -6.57 7.96
CA ASN A 91 -2.21 -5.93 6.69
C ASN A 91 -2.72 -4.52 6.96
N GLU A 92 -2.53 -3.63 5.98
CA GLU A 92 -2.96 -2.25 6.06
C GLU A 92 -3.61 -1.82 4.74
N ILE A 93 -4.61 -0.95 4.85
CA ILE A 93 -5.10 -0.13 3.74
C ILE A 93 -4.61 1.28 4.02
N MET A 94 -3.88 1.85 3.07
CA MET A 94 -3.34 3.20 3.17
C MET A 94 -3.98 4.09 2.10
N ILE A 95 -4.31 5.33 2.45
CA ILE A 95 -4.81 6.33 1.50
C ILE A 95 -3.93 7.57 1.64
N PRO A 96 -3.30 8.07 0.55
CA PRO A 96 -2.44 9.24 0.63
C PRO A 96 -3.26 10.49 0.98
N ILE A 97 -2.73 11.32 1.86
CA ILE A 97 -3.34 12.56 2.32
C ILE A 97 -2.37 13.74 2.20
N GLN A 98 -2.90 14.96 2.22
CA GLN A 98 -2.15 16.22 2.21
C GLN A 98 -1.32 16.45 3.50
#